data_AF-A0A523MXB7-F1
#
_entry.id   AF-A0A523MXB7-F1
#
_cell.length_a   1.000
_cell.length_b   1.000
_cell.length_c   1.000
_cell.angle_alpha   90.00
_cell.angle_beta   90.00
_cell.angle_gamma   90.00
#
_symmetry.space_group_name_H-M   'P 1'
#
loop_
_entity.id
_entity.type
_entity.pdbx_description
1 polymer ?
#
loop_
_entity_poly.entity_id
_entity_poly.type
_entity_poly.pdbx_seq_one_letter_code
_entity_poly.pdbx_strand_id
1 'polypeptide(L)'
;MDHNGPTTPRATRAEIHLEALRHNVRAIRSLLQPEVKLMAVVKADAYGHGALPCTRAVLEAGADCLGVGIVAEGVELRENGVRAPIQV
;
A
#
# COMPACT_ATOMS: atom_id res chain seq x y z
N MET A 1 1.11 17.55 -30.18
CA MET A 1 0.40 16.39 -30.75
C MET A 1 -0.03 15.56 -29.58
N ASP A 2 -1.30 15.70 -29.23
CA ASP A 2 -1.79 15.45 -27.90
C ASP A 2 -2.68 14.22 -28.03
N HIS A 3 -2.13 13.04 -27.72
CA HIS A 3 -2.80 11.75 -27.91
C HIS A 3 -3.76 11.40 -26.76
N ASN A 4 -4.61 12.33 -26.33
CA ASN A 4 -5.57 12.08 -25.25
C ASN A 4 -7.00 11.98 -25.79
N GLY A 5 -7.26 10.95 -26.59
CA GLY A 5 -8.62 10.52 -26.93
C GLY A 5 -9.22 9.67 -25.79
N PRO A 6 -10.55 9.58 -25.67
CA PRO A 6 -11.19 8.77 -24.63
C PRO A 6 -10.77 7.30 -24.78
N THR A 7 -10.12 6.74 -23.76
CA THR A 7 -9.71 5.34 -23.73
C THR A 7 -10.92 4.46 -23.45
N THR A 8 -11.34 3.65 -24.42
CA THR A 8 -12.37 2.63 -24.20
C THR A 8 -11.85 1.62 -23.16
N PRO A 9 -12.56 1.38 -22.04
CA PRO A 9 -12.08 0.48 -21.00
C PRO A 9 -11.93 -0.94 -21.56
N ARG A 10 -10.75 -1.52 -21.39
CA ARG A 10 -10.49 -2.94 -21.68
C ARG A 10 -11.19 -3.80 -20.62
N ALA A 11 -11.68 -4.97 -21.02
CA ALA A 11 -12.39 -5.87 -20.10
C ALA A 11 -11.48 -6.51 -19.04
N THR A 12 -10.18 -6.62 -19.31
CA THR A 12 -9.18 -7.18 -18.38
C THR A 12 -8.96 -6.25 -17.20
N ARG A 13 -9.11 -6.78 -15.98
CA ARG A 13 -8.90 -6.06 -14.71
C ARG A 13 -8.27 -6.97 -13.65
N ALA A 14 -7.63 -6.36 -12.66
CA ALA A 14 -7.22 -7.02 -11.43
C ALA A 14 -8.11 -6.54 -10.28
N GLU A 15 -8.63 -7.47 -9.48
CA GLU A 15 -9.46 -7.15 -8.31
C GLU A 15 -8.63 -7.34 -7.03
N ILE A 16 -8.52 -6.27 -6.25
CA ILE A 16 -7.70 -6.24 -5.04
C ILE A 16 -8.62 -6.25 -3.83
N HIS A 17 -8.61 -7.37 -3.10
CA HIS A 17 -9.47 -7.56 -1.93
C HIS A 17 -8.84 -6.95 -0.69
N LEU A 18 -9.11 -5.66 -0.42
CA LEU A 18 -8.52 -4.95 0.71
C LEU A 18 -8.86 -5.57 2.07
N GLU A 19 -10.02 -6.21 2.23
CA GLU A 19 -10.33 -6.89 3.50
C GLU A 19 -9.48 -8.14 3.71
N ALA A 20 -9.14 -8.86 2.64
CA ALA A 20 -8.17 -9.96 2.74
C ALA A 20 -6.79 -9.43 3.16
N LEU A 21 -6.38 -8.27 2.64
CA LEU A 21 -5.14 -7.61 3.06
C LEU A 21 -5.17 -7.23 4.54
N ARG A 22 -6.27 -6.64 5.04
CA ARG A 22 -6.43 -6.34 6.47
C ARG A 22 -6.42 -7.58 7.33
N HIS A 23 -7.09 -8.64 6.91
CA HIS A 23 -7.08 -9.93 7.60
C HIS A 23 -5.65 -10.48 7.71
N ASN A 24 -4.88 -10.47 6.62
CA ASN A 24 -3.49 -10.95 6.61
C ASN A 24 -2.60 -10.15 7.57
N VAL A 25 -2.72 -8.82 7.59
CA VAL A 25 -1.96 -7.97 8.53
C VAL A 25 -2.34 -8.29 9.98
N ARG A 26 -3.63 -8.41 10.30
CA ARG A 26 -4.09 -8.78 11.65
C ARG A 26 -3.60 -10.18 12.06
N ALA A 27 -3.60 -11.14 11.12
CA ALA A 27 -3.11 -12.49 11.36
C ALA A 27 -1.61 -12.47 11.69
N ILE A 28 -0.79 -11.78 10.89
CA ILE A 28 0.64 -11.61 11.17
C ILE A 28 0.82 -10.92 12.52
N ARG A 29 0.11 -9.82 12.79
CA ARG A 29 0.17 -9.10 14.06
C ARG A 29 -0.14 -10.01 15.26
N SER A 30 -1.08 -10.95 15.13
CA SER A 30 -1.42 -11.88 16.21
C SER A 30 -0.32 -12.89 16.56
N LEU A 31 0.64 -13.09 15.65
CA LEU A 31 1.81 -13.95 15.86
C LEU A 31 3.00 -13.21 16.47
N LEU A 32 2.96 -11.87 16.51
CA LEU A 32 4.04 -11.04 17.01
C LEU A 32 3.86 -10.75 18.51
N GLN A 33 4.97 -10.60 19.22
CA GLN A 33 4.94 -10.02 20.57
C GLN A 33 4.50 -8.55 20.51
N PRO A 34 3.83 -8.01 21.55
CA PRO A 34 3.27 -6.65 21.54
C PRO A 34 4.28 -5.53 21.19
N GLU A 35 5.55 -5.71 21.56
CA GLU A 35 6.63 -4.75 21.35
C GLU A 35 7.23 -4.78 19.93
N VAL A 36 6.96 -5.83 19.16
CA VAL A 36 7.53 -6.01 17.83
C VAL A 36 6.77 -5.16 16.83
N LYS A 37 7.46 -4.21 16.20
CA LYS A 37 6.87 -3.39 15.15
C LYS A 37 6.70 -4.17 13.85
N LEU A 38 5.59 -3.93 13.15
CA LEU A 38 5.30 -4.51 11.84
C LEU A 38 5.45 -3.43 10.77
N MET A 39 6.37 -3.67 9.83
CA MET A 39 6.52 -2.86 8.63
C MET A 39 5.75 -3.49 7.47
N ALA A 40 4.85 -2.73 6.85
CA ALA A 40 4.23 -3.14 5.60
C ALA A 40 5.03 -2.59 4.40
N VAL A 41 5.56 -3.48 3.57
CA VAL A 41 6.32 -3.08 2.38
C VAL A 41 5.33 -2.84 1.23
N VAL A 42 5.31 -1.62 0.70
CA VAL A 42 4.38 -1.16 -0.34
C VAL A 42 5.10 -0.61 -1.59
N LYS A 43 6.36 -1.00 -1.79
CA LYS A 43 7.14 -0.67 -2.99
C LYS A 43 6.48 -1.15 -4.29
N ALA A 44 6.87 -0.57 -5.42
CA ALA A 44 6.39 -0.92 -6.75
C ALA A 44 4.85 -0.93 -6.83
N ASP A 45 4.23 0.18 -6.43
CA ASP A 45 2.76 0.33 -6.38
C ASP A 45 2.07 -0.74 -5.51
N ALA A 46 2.59 -0.97 -4.30
CA ALA A 46 2.21 -2.11 -3.45
C ALA A 46 2.23 -3.45 -4.21
N TYR A 47 3.36 -3.75 -4.86
CA TYR A 47 3.54 -4.97 -5.66
C TYR A 47 2.51 -5.04 -6.81
N GLY A 48 2.13 -3.90 -7.39
CA GLY A 48 1.12 -3.78 -8.44
C GLY A 48 -0.34 -3.89 -7.98
N HIS A 49 -0.60 -3.80 -6.66
CA HIS A 49 -1.95 -3.87 -6.08
C HIS A 49 -2.56 -2.48 -5.85
N GLY A 50 -1.82 -1.40 -6.09
CA GLY A 50 -2.23 -0.03 -5.83
C GLY A 50 -1.73 0.48 -4.48
N ALA A 51 -0.73 1.37 -4.49
CA ALA A 51 -0.04 1.85 -3.30
C ALA A 51 -0.99 2.48 -2.28
N LEU A 52 -1.74 3.51 -2.67
CA LEU A 52 -2.59 4.27 -1.75
C LEU A 52 -3.68 3.44 -1.05
N PRO A 53 -4.52 2.64 -1.75
CA PRO A 53 -5.53 1.82 -1.08
C PRO A 53 -4.90 0.75 -0.18
N CYS A 54 -3.81 0.11 -0.62
CA CYS A 54 -3.09 -0.87 0.19
C CYS A 54 -2.46 -0.23 1.43
N THR A 55 -1.78 0.91 1.30
CA THR A 55 -1.18 1.65 2.42
C THR A 55 -2.23 2.00 3.49
N ARG A 56 -3.40 2.48 3.09
CA ARG A 56 -4.49 2.76 4.05
C ARG A 56 -4.94 1.49 4.76
N ALA A 57 -5.18 0.42 4.01
CA ALA A 57 -5.64 -0.84 4.57
C ALA A 57 -4.64 -1.47 5.56
N VAL A 58 -3.34 -1.49 5.24
CA VAL A 58 -2.33 -2.08 6.13
C VAL A 58 -2.13 -1.26 7.41
N LEU A 59 -2.19 0.08 7.33
CA LEU A 59 -2.10 0.94 8.51
C LEU A 59 -3.34 0.80 9.40
N GLU A 60 -4.55 0.79 8.83
CA GLU A 60 -5.81 0.50 9.55
C GLU A 60 -5.80 -0.87 10.24
N ALA A 61 -5.15 -1.86 9.63
CA ALA A 61 -5.03 -3.21 10.17
C ALA A 61 -3.90 -3.37 11.19
N GLY A 62 -3.11 -2.32 11.42
CA GLY A 62 -2.14 -2.25 12.50
C GLY A 62 -0.69 -2.42 12.09
N ALA A 63 -0.29 -2.09 10.84
CA ALA A 63 1.13 -1.87 10.53
C ALA A 63 1.62 -0.55 11.16
N ASP A 64 2.86 -0.53 11.68
CA ASP A 64 3.44 0.64 12.38
C ASP A 64 4.19 1.58 11.44
N CYS A 65 4.74 1.04 10.36
CA CYS A 65 5.54 1.78 9.39
C CYS A 65 5.47 1.15 8.00
N LEU A 66 6.00 1.87 7.02
CA LEU A 66 5.97 1.49 5.61
C LEU A 66 7.39 1.35 5.05
N GLY A 67 7.59 0.38 4.17
CA GLY A 67 8.79 0.24 3.35
C GLY A 67 8.47 0.53 1.87
N VAL A 68 9.23 1.42 1.23
CA VAL A 68 9.14 1.71 -0.21
C VAL A 68 10.47 1.37 -0.89
N GLY A 69 10.51 1.34 -2.22
CA GLY A 69 11.71 1.00 -2.98
C GLY A 69 12.56 2.20 -3.38
N ILE A 70 11.94 3.37 -3.54
CA ILE A 70 12.62 4.62 -3.90
C ILE A 70 11.98 5.83 -3.19
N VAL A 71 12.71 6.94 -3.11
CA VAL A 71 12.25 8.18 -2.47
C VAL A 71 10.95 8.70 -3.10
N ALA A 72 10.80 8.60 -4.42
CA ALA A 72 9.62 9.11 -5.13
C ALA A 72 8.32 8.44 -4.68
N GLU A 73 8.34 7.12 -4.44
CA GLU A 73 7.18 6.41 -3.88
C GLU A 73 6.84 6.92 -2.48
N GLY A 74 7.86 7.19 -1.64
CA GLY A 74 7.66 7.80 -0.33
C GLY A 74 7.06 9.21 -0.39
N VAL A 75 7.47 10.02 -1.37
CA VAL A 75 6.91 11.36 -1.62
C VAL A 75 5.44 11.27 -2.01
N GLU A 76 5.08 10.38 -2.93
CA GLU A 76 3.67 10.18 -3.34
C GLU A 76 2.77 9.83 -2.15
N LEU A 77 3.22 8.95 -1.26
CA LEU A 77 2.48 8.61 -0.03
C LEU A 77 2.30 9.84 0.88
N ARG A 78 3.33 10.69 1.01
CA ARG A 78 3.30 11.91 1.82
C ARG A 78 2.33 12.95 1.26
N GLU A 79 2.34 13.17 -0.05
CA GLU A 79 1.40 14.06 -0.74
C GLU A 79 -0.05 13.61 -0.56
N ASN A 80 -0.28 12.31 -0.39
CA ASN A 80 -1.59 11.71 -0.09
C ASN A 80 -1.90 11.59 1.42
N GLY A 81 -1.15 12.30 2.28
CA GLY A 81 -1.46 12.47 3.70
C GLY A 81 -0.99 11.34 4.61
N VAL A 82 -0.20 10.38 4.11
CA VAL A 82 0.37 9.32 4.95
C VAL A 82 1.40 9.92 5.89
N ARG A 83 1.22 9.72 7.21
CA ARG A 83 2.14 10.25 8.25
C ARG A 83 2.94 9.19 8.99
N ALA A 84 2.65 7.90 8.78
CA ALA A 84 3.44 6.81 9.34
C ALA A 84 4.92 6.92 8.92
N PRO A 85 5.88 6.42 9.72
CA PRO A 85 7.27 6.35 9.30
C PRO A 85 7.40 5.59 7.97
N ILE A 86 8.21 6.13 7.05
CA ILE A 86 8.50 5.53 5.74
C ILE A 86 10.00 5.29 5.68
N GLN A 87 10.40 4.05 5.44
CA GLN A 87 11.78 3.65 5.14
C GLN A 87 11.91 3.45 3.63
N VAL A 88 12.95 4.03 3.05
CA VAL A 88 13.41 3.77 1.67
C VAL A 88 14.57 2.77 1.74
#